data_AF-A0A6I7WSK0-F1
#
_entry.id   AF-A0A6I7WSK0-F1
#
_cell.length_a   1.000
_cell.length_b   1.000
_cell.length_c   1.000
_cell.angle_alpha   90.00
_cell.angle_beta   90.00
_cell.angle_gamma   90.00
#
_symmetry.space_group_name_H-M   'P 1'
#
loop_
_entity.id
_entity.type
_entity.pdbx_description
1 polymer ?
#
loop_
_entity_poly.entity_id
_entity_poly.type
_entity_poly.pdbx_seq_one_letter_code
_entity_poly.pdbx_strand_id
1 'polypeptide(L)'
;MIPLAVAMFARWSQENFFKYCREHFGLDKLVDYCIEPVSESVKVVNPEYRRLDSQIRSSQGKLNRLLARFATLTLDAPIEPDKVEPFLQKKTICQEEIEAFQVQIKTLKEKRKQTPHYLKVKDLPEEEQFQQLSTKSKHFIDTIKMIAYRAETAMANLLRETLSRPDEVRSLLRAIYSSEADLIPDHEQGTLTVKLHHLANRSYDVAIQKLCDELNSTETKFPRTNLRMIFKLGSK
;
A
#
# COMPACT_ATOMS: atom_id res chain seq x y z
N MET A 1 20.77 -6.66 -24.72
CA MET A 1 19.49 -7.35 -24.47
C MET A 1 19.46 -8.14 -23.15
N ILE A 2 20.53 -8.85 -22.76
CA ILE A 2 20.59 -9.60 -21.50
C ILE A 2 20.31 -8.74 -20.23
N PRO A 3 20.88 -7.52 -20.08
CA PRO A 3 20.64 -6.71 -18.88
C PRO A 3 19.18 -6.27 -18.72
N LEU A 4 18.50 -6.01 -19.84
CA LEU A 4 17.09 -5.64 -19.84
C LEU A 4 16.21 -6.81 -19.40
N ALA A 5 16.46 -8.01 -19.93
CA ALA A 5 15.71 -9.20 -19.54
C ALA A 5 15.86 -9.50 -18.03
N VAL A 6 17.09 -9.42 -17.50
CA VAL A 6 17.34 -9.61 -16.06
C VAL A 6 16.60 -8.59 -15.22
N ALA A 7 16.64 -7.30 -15.61
CA ALA A 7 15.91 -6.25 -14.91
C ALA A 7 14.39 -6.46 -14.94
N MET A 8 13.84 -6.92 -16.07
CA MET A 8 12.42 -7.23 -16.21
C MET A 8 12.00 -8.40 -15.29
N PHE A 9 12.78 -9.49 -15.25
CA PHE A 9 12.49 -10.62 -14.36
C PHE A 9 12.64 -10.26 -12.88
N ALA A 10 13.64 -9.45 -12.53
CA ALA A 10 13.82 -8.96 -11.16
C ALA A 10 12.63 -8.11 -10.72
N ARG A 11 12.15 -7.21 -11.59
CA ARG A 11 10.95 -6.41 -11.32
C ARG A 11 9.72 -7.29 -11.15
N TRP A 12 9.50 -8.26 -12.03
CA TRP A 12 8.36 -9.17 -11.93
C TRP A 12 8.40 -9.97 -10.62
N SER A 13 9.57 -10.45 -10.21
CA SER A 13 9.74 -11.11 -8.91
C SER A 13 9.33 -10.20 -7.74
N GLN A 14 9.71 -8.91 -7.76
CA GLN A 14 9.30 -7.93 -6.76
C GLN A 14 7.79 -7.67 -6.77
N GLU A 15 7.18 -7.52 -7.95
CA GLU A 15 5.73 -7.33 -8.07
C GLU A 15 4.94 -8.52 -7.51
N ASN A 16 5.40 -9.75 -7.79
CA ASN A 16 4.81 -10.97 -7.22
C ASN A 16 4.97 -11.01 -5.70
N PHE A 17 6.14 -10.63 -5.17
CA PHE A 17 6.35 -10.48 -3.72
C PHE A 17 5.35 -9.49 -3.10
N PHE A 18 5.24 -8.28 -3.65
CA PHE A 18 4.34 -7.27 -3.12
C PHE A 18 2.87 -7.68 -3.21
N LYS A 19 2.45 -8.28 -4.32
CA LYS A 19 1.07 -8.80 -4.45
C LYS A 19 0.79 -9.84 -3.37
N TYR A 20 1.61 -10.89 -3.31
CA TYR A 20 1.40 -12.01 -2.39
C TYR A 20 1.50 -11.59 -0.92
N CYS A 21 2.46 -10.75 -0.56
CA CYS A 21 2.65 -10.32 0.83
C CYS A 21 1.57 -9.35 1.32
N ARG A 22 0.98 -8.57 0.42
CA ARG A 22 -0.20 -7.76 0.77
C ARG A 22 -1.42 -8.64 1.04
N GLU A 23 -1.65 -9.65 0.19
CA GLU A 23 -2.78 -10.57 0.31
C GLU A 23 -2.68 -11.48 1.54
N HIS A 24 -1.51 -12.06 1.80
CA HIS A 24 -1.38 -13.16 2.78
C HIS A 24 -0.54 -12.83 4.02
N PHE A 25 0.38 -11.87 3.94
CA PHE A 25 1.24 -11.48 5.07
C PHE A 25 0.85 -10.12 5.68
N GLY A 26 -0.15 -9.43 5.13
CA GLY A 26 -0.57 -8.11 5.60
C GLY A 26 0.56 -7.08 5.56
N LEU A 27 1.35 -7.05 4.49
CA LEU A 27 2.49 -6.13 4.34
C LEU A 27 2.08 -4.65 4.51
N ASP A 28 0.88 -4.28 4.06
CA ASP A 28 0.37 -2.90 4.13
C ASP A 28 -0.39 -2.60 5.43
N LYS A 29 -0.56 -3.59 6.32
CA LYS A 29 -1.26 -3.38 7.59
C LYS A 29 -0.41 -2.55 8.54
N LEU A 30 -1.09 -1.67 9.28
CA LEU A 30 -0.49 -0.98 10.42
C LEU A 30 -0.07 -2.00 11.47
N VAL A 31 1.15 -1.83 11.98
CA VAL A 31 1.73 -2.72 13.00
C VAL A 31 1.45 -2.16 14.39
N ASP A 32 1.59 -0.85 14.56
CA ASP A 32 1.23 -0.13 15.77
C ASP A 32 0.73 1.28 15.41
N TYR A 33 0.35 2.01 16.46
CA TYR A 33 -0.06 3.42 16.39
C TYR A 33 0.96 4.34 17.07
N CYS A 34 2.18 3.85 17.29
CA CYS A 34 3.22 4.67 17.91
C CYS A 34 3.61 5.80 16.95
N ILE A 35 3.84 6.98 17.51
CA ILE A 35 4.20 8.19 16.76
C ILE A 35 5.60 8.64 17.14
N GLU A 36 6.31 9.24 16.19
CA GLU A 36 7.64 9.82 16.38
C GLU A 36 7.74 11.18 15.66
N PRO A 37 8.58 12.10 16.16
CA PRO A 37 8.80 13.38 15.48
C PRO A 37 9.39 13.14 14.09
N VAL A 38 8.90 13.90 13.11
CA VAL A 38 9.49 13.89 11.77
C VAL A 38 10.85 14.56 11.84
N SER A 39 11.85 14.00 11.14
CA SER A 39 13.17 14.60 11.06
C SER A 39 13.09 16.05 10.54
N GLU A 40 13.73 16.96 11.27
CA GLU A 40 13.75 18.41 11.00
C GLU A 40 14.20 18.76 9.58
N SER A 41 15.03 17.92 8.97
CA SER A 41 15.62 18.12 7.64
C SER A 41 14.70 17.75 6.48
N VAL A 42 13.61 17.03 6.76
CA VAL A 42 12.66 16.57 5.74
C VAL A 42 11.99 17.76 5.08
N LYS A 43 11.97 17.77 3.75
CA LYS A 43 11.27 18.80 2.97
C LYS A 43 9.82 18.40 2.78
N VAL A 44 8.93 19.27 3.20
CA VAL A 44 7.48 19.12 3.08
C VAL A 44 6.90 20.27 2.26
N VAL A 45 5.74 20.04 1.64
CA VAL A 45 5.06 21.10 0.86
C VAL A 45 4.62 22.18 1.82
N ASN A 46 4.97 23.43 1.52
CA ASN A 46 4.58 24.58 2.33
C ASN A 46 3.04 24.65 2.44
N PRO A 47 2.47 24.67 3.66
CA PRO A 47 1.04 24.76 3.85
C PRO A 47 0.40 26.01 3.21
N GLU A 48 1.07 27.17 3.26
CA GLU A 48 0.61 28.38 2.59
C GLU A 48 0.55 28.20 1.08
N TYR A 49 1.56 27.54 0.50
CA TYR A 49 1.54 27.19 -0.91
C TYR A 49 0.35 26.29 -1.25
N ARG A 50 0.05 25.30 -0.39
CA ARG A 50 -1.11 24.40 -0.56
C ARG A 50 -2.45 25.15 -0.44
N ARG A 51 -2.57 26.09 0.52
CA ARG A 51 -3.75 26.97 0.68
C ARG A 51 -3.98 27.83 -0.56
N LEU A 52 -2.93 28.48 -1.05
CA LEU A 52 -2.98 29.31 -2.27
C LEU A 52 -3.35 28.47 -3.50
N ASP A 53 -2.78 27.27 -3.66
CA ASP A 53 -3.12 26.40 -4.79
C ASP A 53 -4.57 25.92 -4.74
N SER A 54 -5.08 25.59 -3.55
CA SER A 54 -6.50 25.25 -3.33
C SER A 54 -7.43 26.42 -3.66
N GLN A 55 -7.09 27.63 -3.22
CA GLN A 55 -7.86 28.85 -3.53
C GLN A 55 -7.87 29.14 -5.03
N ILE A 56 -6.73 29.01 -5.73
CA ILE A 56 -6.65 29.17 -7.18
C ILE A 56 -7.55 28.17 -7.88
N ARG A 57 -7.50 26.88 -7.52
CA ARG A 57 -8.35 25.84 -8.11
C ARG A 57 -9.83 26.13 -7.88
N SER A 58 -10.20 26.55 -6.67
CA SER A 58 -11.58 26.92 -6.32
C SER A 58 -12.08 28.10 -7.15
N SER A 59 -11.32 29.20 -7.21
CA SER A 59 -11.66 30.38 -8.02
C SER A 59 -11.69 30.07 -9.51
N GLN A 60 -10.77 29.25 -10.02
CA GLN A 60 -10.79 28.80 -11.42
C GLN A 60 -12.04 27.96 -11.73
N GLY A 61 -12.45 27.08 -10.81
CA GLY A 61 -13.68 26.33 -10.94
C GLY A 61 -14.92 27.22 -11.00
N LYS A 62 -14.99 28.27 -10.17
CA LYS A 62 -16.06 29.29 -10.21
C LYS A 62 -16.03 30.08 -11.52
N LEU A 63 -14.86 30.55 -11.94
CA LEU A 63 -14.67 31.26 -13.20
C LEU A 63 -15.15 30.42 -14.40
N ASN A 64 -14.77 29.15 -14.47
CA ASN A 64 -15.17 28.27 -15.57
C ASN A 64 -16.69 28.09 -15.63
N ARG A 65 -17.37 27.99 -14.47
CA ARG A 65 -18.84 27.93 -14.41
C ARG A 65 -19.49 29.23 -14.88
N LEU A 66 -18.93 30.38 -14.50
CA LEU A 66 -19.40 31.68 -14.94
C LEU A 66 -19.20 31.89 -16.43
N LEU A 67 -18.04 31.49 -16.98
CA LEU A 67 -17.77 31.54 -18.42
C LEU A 67 -18.75 30.66 -19.21
N ALA A 68 -19.06 29.46 -18.72
CA ALA A 68 -20.07 28.61 -19.33
C ALA A 68 -21.47 29.26 -19.28
N ARG A 69 -21.87 29.83 -18.14
CA ARG A 69 -23.13 30.57 -18.00
C ARG A 69 -23.18 31.77 -18.94
N PHE A 70 -22.09 32.52 -19.05
CA PHE A 70 -21.98 33.66 -19.95
C PHE A 70 -22.09 33.23 -21.42
N ALA A 71 -21.46 32.11 -21.82
CA ALA A 71 -21.59 31.56 -23.17
C ALA A 71 -23.03 31.12 -23.50
N THR A 72 -23.80 30.65 -22.52
CA THR A 72 -25.23 30.36 -22.71
C THR A 72 -26.11 31.61 -22.79
N LEU A 73 -25.63 32.78 -22.34
CA LEU A 73 -26.34 34.06 -22.43
C LEU A 73 -26.09 34.72 -23.81
N THR A 74 -26.36 33.97 -24.87
CA THR A 74 -26.27 34.41 -26.26
C THR A 74 -27.68 34.52 -26.86
N LEU A 75 -27.92 35.54 -27.69
CA LEU A 75 -29.23 35.79 -28.30
C LEU A 75 -29.28 35.20 -29.70
N ASP A 76 -30.09 34.14 -29.88
CA ASP A 76 -30.32 33.52 -31.19
C ASP A 76 -31.51 34.16 -31.94
N ALA A 77 -32.32 34.99 -31.27
CA ALA A 77 -33.47 35.68 -31.84
C ALA A 77 -33.69 37.07 -31.18
N PRO A 78 -34.32 38.03 -31.88
CA PRO A 78 -34.65 39.34 -31.30
C PRO A 78 -35.65 39.21 -30.14
N ILE A 79 -35.35 39.86 -29.01
CA ILE A 79 -36.17 39.86 -27.80
C ILE A 79 -37.21 41.00 -27.86
N GLU A 80 -38.38 40.80 -27.25
CA GLU A 80 -39.34 41.87 -26.96
C GLU A 80 -38.70 43.03 -26.17
N PRO A 81 -39.04 44.31 -26.44
CA PRO A 81 -38.38 45.47 -25.85
C PRO A 81 -38.29 45.43 -24.31
N ASP A 82 -39.37 45.00 -23.64
CA ASP A 82 -39.48 44.96 -22.17
C ASP A 82 -38.54 43.93 -21.50
N LYS A 83 -38.06 42.95 -22.25
CA LYS A 83 -37.18 41.87 -21.74
C LYS A 83 -35.70 42.11 -22.05
N VAL A 84 -35.36 43.19 -22.76
CA VAL A 84 -33.98 43.56 -23.13
C VAL A 84 -33.20 44.07 -21.91
N GLU A 85 -33.78 44.96 -21.10
CA GLU A 85 -33.13 45.53 -19.91
C GLU A 85 -32.72 44.47 -18.88
N PRO A 86 -33.62 43.55 -18.44
CA PRO A 86 -33.24 42.50 -17.49
C PRO A 86 -32.19 41.52 -18.05
N PHE A 87 -32.19 41.29 -19.37
CA PHE A 87 -31.19 40.44 -20.02
C PHE A 87 -29.81 41.10 -20.02
N LEU A 88 -29.73 42.39 -20.36
CA LEU A 88 -28.49 43.16 -20.32
C LEU A 88 -27.92 43.22 -18.91
N GLN A 89 -28.75 43.47 -17.90
CA GLN A 89 -28.33 43.48 -16.49
C GLN A 89 -27.75 42.14 -16.04
N LYS A 90 -28.37 41.01 -16.42
CA LYS A 90 -27.82 39.67 -16.11
C LYS A 90 -26.46 39.44 -16.77
N LYS A 91 -26.30 39.93 -18.01
CA LYS A 91 -25.04 39.80 -18.76
C LYS A 91 -23.93 40.66 -18.15
N THR A 92 -24.23 41.90 -17.76
CA THR A 92 -23.25 42.79 -17.11
C THR A 92 -22.82 42.25 -15.75
N ILE A 93 -23.75 41.81 -14.90
CA ILE A 93 -23.42 41.19 -13.61
C ILE A 93 -22.51 39.96 -13.80
N CYS A 94 -22.84 39.11 -14.77
CA CYS A 94 -22.03 37.92 -15.05
C CYS A 94 -20.62 38.29 -15.54
N GLN A 95 -20.49 39.38 -16.32
CA GLN A 95 -19.20 39.88 -16.79
C GLN A 95 -18.37 40.49 -15.64
N GLU A 96 -18.97 41.27 -14.76
CA GLU A 96 -18.31 41.83 -13.57
C GLU A 96 -17.79 40.71 -12.64
N GLU A 97 -18.59 39.67 -12.42
CA GLU A 97 -18.17 38.50 -11.64
C GLU A 97 -16.96 37.78 -12.30
N ILE A 98 -16.96 37.63 -13.63
CA ILE A 98 -15.85 37.04 -14.39
C ILE A 98 -14.56 37.85 -14.19
N GLU A 99 -14.63 39.17 -14.38
CA GLU A 99 -13.50 40.08 -14.21
C GLU A 99 -12.97 40.04 -12.77
N ALA A 100 -13.85 40.04 -11.78
CA ALA A 100 -13.48 39.92 -10.37
C ALA A 100 -12.71 38.61 -10.08
N PHE A 101 -13.19 37.47 -10.58
CA PHE A 101 -12.50 36.19 -10.41
C PHE A 101 -11.16 36.13 -11.16
N GLN A 102 -11.06 36.74 -12.35
CA GLN A 102 -9.80 36.82 -13.10
C GLN A 102 -8.73 37.61 -12.32
N VAL A 103 -9.10 38.79 -11.78
CA VAL A 103 -8.21 39.61 -10.95
C VAL A 103 -7.81 38.86 -9.68
N GLN A 104 -8.77 38.19 -9.02
CA GLN A 104 -8.49 37.39 -7.84
C GLN A 104 -7.48 36.27 -8.14
N ILE A 105 -7.68 35.51 -9.22
CA ILE A 105 -6.79 34.41 -9.62
C ILE A 105 -5.39 34.95 -9.95
N LYS A 106 -5.28 36.09 -10.63
CA LYS A 106 -3.99 36.72 -10.93
C LYS A 106 -3.24 37.07 -9.65
N THR A 107 -3.92 37.72 -8.72
CA THR A 107 -3.37 38.10 -7.41
C THR A 107 -2.90 36.88 -6.61
N LEU A 108 -3.71 35.81 -6.59
CA LEU A 108 -3.35 34.56 -5.91
C LEU A 108 -2.14 33.87 -6.55
N LYS A 109 -2.04 33.88 -7.89
CA LYS A 109 -0.88 33.33 -8.63
C LYS A 109 0.40 34.11 -8.34
N GLU A 110 0.33 35.43 -8.23
CA GLU A 110 1.47 36.28 -7.85
C GLU A 110 1.95 35.97 -6.43
N LYS A 111 1.02 35.89 -5.46
CA LYS A 111 1.32 35.47 -4.08
C LYS A 111 1.95 34.08 -4.03
N ARG A 112 1.41 33.11 -4.79
CA ARG A 112 1.97 31.75 -4.88
C ARG A 112 3.38 31.73 -5.45
N LYS A 113 3.67 32.58 -6.44
CA LYS A 113 5.03 32.69 -7.04
C LYS A 113 6.07 33.19 -6.05
N GLN A 114 5.67 34.05 -5.11
CA GLN A 114 6.54 34.56 -4.04
C GLN A 114 6.69 33.58 -2.87
N THR A 115 5.81 32.58 -2.78
CA THR A 115 5.80 31.61 -1.68
C THR A 115 6.67 30.39 -2.05
N PRO A 116 7.62 29.96 -1.20
CA PRO A 116 8.42 28.77 -1.49
C PRO A 116 7.54 27.52 -1.51
N HIS A 117 7.76 26.65 -2.50
CA HIS A 117 6.98 25.42 -2.66
C HIS A 117 7.25 24.39 -1.55
N TYR A 118 8.50 24.35 -1.05
CA TYR A 118 8.93 23.41 -0.01
C TYR A 118 9.56 24.15 1.16
N LEU A 119 9.26 23.70 2.37
CA LEU A 119 9.90 24.10 3.62
C LEU A 119 10.45 22.87 4.34
N LYS A 120 11.44 23.07 5.21
CA LYS A 120 11.86 22.00 6.12
C LYS A 120 10.87 21.92 7.29
N VAL A 121 10.73 20.75 7.90
CA VAL A 121 9.81 20.55 9.03
C VAL A 121 10.10 21.53 10.17
N LYS A 122 11.37 21.80 10.48
CA LYS A 122 11.76 22.78 11.51
C LYS A 122 11.36 24.23 11.21
N ASP A 123 11.13 24.56 9.93
CA ASP A 123 10.76 25.90 9.49
C ASP A 123 9.22 26.06 9.42
N LEU A 124 8.47 25.02 9.81
CA LEU A 124 7.00 25.08 9.88
C LEU A 124 6.53 25.81 11.14
N PRO A 125 5.40 26.54 11.06
CA PRO A 125 4.69 27.02 12.24
C PRO A 125 4.37 25.87 13.20
N GLU A 126 4.42 26.14 14.51
CA GLU A 126 4.21 25.12 15.56
C GLU A 126 2.86 24.40 15.42
N GLU A 127 1.79 25.13 15.08
CA GLU A 127 0.45 24.58 14.83
C GLU A 127 0.38 23.62 13.63
N GLU A 128 1.35 23.71 12.72
CA GLU A 128 1.42 22.91 11.49
C GLU A 128 2.52 21.84 11.54
N GLN A 129 3.26 21.77 12.65
CA GLN A 129 4.18 20.66 12.89
C GLN A 129 3.38 19.40 13.16
N PHE A 130 3.82 18.28 12.58
CA PHE A 130 3.15 17.01 12.67
C PHE A 130 4.14 15.90 12.98
N GLN A 131 3.60 14.80 13.48
CA GLN A 131 4.34 13.58 13.77
C GLN A 131 4.05 12.53 12.70
N GLN A 132 4.98 11.59 12.54
CA GLN A 132 4.78 10.43 11.68
C GLN A 132 4.54 9.19 12.53
N LEU A 133 3.97 8.15 11.92
CA LEU A 133 3.97 6.83 12.52
C LEU A 133 5.41 6.32 12.65
N SER A 134 5.70 5.72 13.79
CA SER A 134 6.99 5.10 14.07
C SER A 134 7.28 4.00 13.05
N THR A 135 8.46 4.05 12.46
CA THR A 135 8.87 3.06 11.45
C THR A 135 9.52 1.83 12.06
N LYS A 136 9.92 1.88 13.34
CA LYS A 136 10.74 0.84 14.00
C LYS A 136 10.04 -0.52 14.03
N SER A 137 8.86 -0.61 14.62
CA SER A 137 8.09 -1.86 14.69
C SER A 137 7.68 -2.32 13.30
N LYS A 138 7.32 -1.39 12.40
CA LYS A 138 6.97 -1.70 11.02
C LYS A 138 8.13 -2.41 10.30
N HIS A 139 9.34 -1.85 10.36
CA HIS A 139 10.52 -2.44 9.74
C HIS A 139 10.87 -3.80 10.32
N PHE A 140 10.78 -3.95 11.65
CA PHE A 140 11.03 -5.23 12.30
C PHE A 140 10.04 -6.31 11.84
N ILE A 141 8.74 -6.02 11.90
CA ILE A 141 7.69 -6.95 11.49
C ILE A 141 7.75 -7.24 9.98
N ASP A 142 8.01 -6.24 9.14
CA ASP A 142 8.18 -6.44 7.70
C ASP A 142 9.37 -7.33 7.38
N THR A 143 10.47 -7.20 8.13
CA THR A 143 11.63 -8.08 7.98
C THR A 143 11.25 -9.54 8.26
N ILE A 144 10.47 -9.79 9.30
CA ILE A 144 9.95 -11.14 9.61
C ILE A 144 9.04 -11.63 8.47
N LYS A 145 8.13 -10.80 7.96
CA LYS A 145 7.27 -11.14 6.82
C LYS A 145 8.07 -11.47 5.57
N MET A 146 9.15 -10.73 5.29
CA MET A 146 10.04 -11.00 4.17
C MET A 146 10.77 -12.34 4.32
N ILE A 147 11.25 -12.66 5.51
CA ILE A 147 11.89 -13.96 5.80
C ILE A 147 10.88 -15.09 5.62
N ALA A 148 9.67 -14.95 6.18
CA ALA A 148 8.60 -15.93 6.05
C ALA A 148 8.20 -16.15 4.59
N TYR A 149 8.03 -15.09 3.81
CA TYR A 149 7.77 -15.20 2.36
C TYR A 149 8.87 -15.95 1.62
N ARG A 150 10.14 -15.69 1.93
CA ARG A 150 11.28 -16.38 1.31
C ARG A 150 11.31 -17.86 1.69
N ALA A 151 11.07 -18.19 2.95
CA ALA A 151 10.97 -19.57 3.43
C ALA A 151 9.81 -20.31 2.73
N GLU A 152 8.63 -19.69 2.65
CA GLU A 152 7.48 -20.25 1.92
C GLU A 152 7.79 -20.40 0.42
N THR A 153 8.57 -19.49 -0.17
CA THR A 153 9.00 -19.60 -1.57
C THR A 153 9.92 -20.79 -1.78
N ALA A 154 10.86 -21.04 -0.87
CA ALA A 154 11.72 -22.22 -0.91
C ALA A 154 10.91 -23.51 -0.78
N MET A 155 9.99 -23.57 0.20
CA MET A 155 9.07 -24.70 0.36
C MET A 155 8.18 -24.91 -0.88
N ALA A 156 7.68 -23.83 -1.49
CA ALA A 156 6.85 -23.93 -2.67
C ALA A 156 7.61 -24.49 -3.88
N ASN A 157 8.89 -24.10 -4.04
CA ASN A 157 9.74 -24.64 -5.10
C ASN A 157 10.05 -26.12 -4.88
N LEU A 158 10.31 -26.55 -3.63
CA LEU A 158 10.55 -27.95 -3.28
C LEU A 158 9.36 -28.87 -3.62
N LEU A 159 8.15 -28.38 -3.35
CA LEU A 159 6.92 -29.16 -3.53
C LEU A 159 6.31 -29.06 -4.94
N ARG A 160 6.83 -28.15 -5.78
CA ARG A 160 6.27 -27.83 -7.10
C ARG A 160 6.06 -29.04 -8.00
N GLU A 161 7.00 -29.98 -7.97
CA GLU A 161 6.98 -31.19 -8.80
C GLU A 161 6.22 -32.36 -8.16
N THR A 162 5.81 -32.21 -6.90
CA THR A 162 5.18 -33.31 -6.14
C THR A 162 3.66 -33.30 -6.30
N LEU A 163 3.08 -32.13 -6.60
CA LEU A 163 1.66 -31.99 -6.88
C LEU A 163 1.40 -32.00 -8.39
N SER A 164 0.29 -32.62 -8.80
CA SER A 164 -0.18 -32.58 -10.19
C SER A 164 -0.52 -31.16 -10.67
N ARG A 165 -0.85 -30.27 -9.72
CA ARG A 165 -1.19 -28.86 -9.94
C ARG A 165 -0.23 -27.95 -9.17
N PRO A 166 0.83 -27.44 -9.83
CA PRO A 166 1.86 -26.63 -9.17
C PRO A 166 1.34 -25.31 -8.56
N ASP A 167 0.23 -24.79 -9.08
CA ASP A 167 -0.46 -23.59 -8.60
C ASP A 167 -1.12 -23.79 -7.22
N GLU A 168 -1.44 -25.03 -6.83
CA GLU A 168 -2.04 -25.35 -5.53
C GLU A 168 -1.02 -25.36 -4.38
N VAL A 169 0.29 -25.39 -4.65
CA VAL A 169 1.34 -25.56 -3.63
C VAL A 169 1.28 -24.47 -2.56
N ARG A 170 1.10 -23.21 -2.96
CA ARG A 170 0.99 -22.08 -2.01
C ARG A 170 -0.27 -22.18 -1.17
N SER A 171 -1.37 -22.67 -1.75
CA SER A 171 -2.61 -22.92 -1.02
C SER A 171 -2.45 -24.04 0.01
N LEU A 172 -1.75 -25.12 -0.36
CA LEU A 172 -1.40 -26.20 0.55
C LEU A 172 -0.55 -25.69 1.74
N LEU A 173 0.51 -24.94 1.47
CA LEU A 173 1.36 -24.38 2.54
C LEU A 173 0.56 -23.49 3.50
N ARG A 174 -0.30 -22.61 2.98
CA ARG A 174 -1.18 -21.78 3.82
C ARG A 174 -2.16 -22.60 4.65
N ALA A 175 -2.68 -23.70 4.09
CA ALA A 175 -3.56 -24.60 4.83
C ALA A 175 -2.80 -25.26 6.00
N ILE A 176 -1.56 -25.70 5.78
CA ILE A 176 -0.69 -26.25 6.83
C ILE A 176 -0.43 -25.21 7.93
N TYR A 177 -0.18 -23.95 7.59
CA TYR A 177 0.06 -22.89 8.59
C TYR A 177 -1.17 -22.54 9.43
N SER A 178 -2.36 -22.82 8.91
CA SER A 178 -3.63 -22.52 9.56
C SER A 178 -4.23 -23.74 10.28
N SER A 179 -3.70 -24.94 10.01
CA SER A 179 -4.11 -26.17 10.68
C SER A 179 -3.43 -26.33 12.03
N GLU A 180 -4.13 -26.94 12.97
CA GLU A 180 -3.55 -27.38 14.23
C GLU A 180 -2.49 -28.48 13.98
N ALA A 181 -1.58 -28.62 14.95
CA ALA A 181 -0.57 -29.67 14.94
C ALA A 181 -0.29 -30.08 16.38
N ASP A 182 -0.10 -31.39 16.61
CA ASP A 182 0.28 -31.87 17.94
C ASP A 182 1.77 -31.62 18.16
N LEU A 183 2.11 -31.00 19.29
CA LEU A 183 3.49 -30.82 19.75
C LEU A 183 3.77 -31.79 20.88
N ILE A 184 4.61 -32.78 20.61
CA ILE A 184 4.92 -33.88 21.53
C ILE A 184 6.40 -33.77 21.93
N PRO A 185 6.72 -33.13 23.06
CA PRO A 185 8.09 -33.06 23.56
C PRO A 185 8.50 -34.40 24.19
N ASP A 186 9.69 -34.87 23.82
CA ASP A 186 10.38 -35.99 24.46
C ASP A 186 11.71 -35.48 25.02
N HIS A 187 11.74 -35.25 26.34
CA HIS A 187 12.91 -34.72 27.02
C HIS A 187 14.01 -35.76 27.22
N GLU A 188 13.69 -37.06 27.22
CA GLU A 188 14.67 -38.13 27.39
C GLU A 188 15.46 -38.33 26.10
N GLN A 189 14.77 -38.35 24.96
CA GLN A 189 15.41 -38.46 23.64
C GLN A 189 15.88 -37.10 23.10
N GLY A 190 15.52 -35.99 23.76
CA GLY A 190 15.88 -34.64 23.33
C GLY A 190 15.22 -34.25 22.01
N THR A 191 13.96 -34.61 21.79
CA THR A 191 13.22 -34.33 20.55
C THR A 191 11.90 -33.62 20.80
N LEU A 192 11.42 -32.88 19.79
CA LEU A 192 10.10 -32.29 19.75
C LEU A 192 9.43 -32.77 18.47
N THR A 193 8.49 -33.71 18.60
CA THR A 193 7.74 -34.20 17.45
C THR A 193 6.60 -33.23 17.14
N VAL A 194 6.58 -32.71 15.92
CA VAL A 194 5.51 -31.89 15.35
C VAL A 194 4.69 -32.78 14.43
N LYS A 195 3.48 -33.15 14.86
CA LYS A 195 2.59 -34.04 14.12
C LYS A 195 1.55 -33.20 13.35
N LEU A 196 1.69 -33.16 12.04
CA LEU A 196 0.77 -32.45 11.15
C LEU A 196 -0.46 -33.33 10.88
N HIS A 197 -1.66 -32.75 10.84
CA HIS A 197 -2.86 -33.49 10.49
C HIS A 197 -2.98 -33.75 8.99
N HIS A 198 -3.71 -34.81 8.64
CA HIS A 198 -4.09 -35.09 7.25
C HIS A 198 -4.98 -34.00 6.67
N LEU A 199 -4.80 -33.73 5.38
CA LEU A 199 -5.72 -32.90 4.61
C LEU A 199 -6.64 -33.80 3.76
N ALA A 200 -7.65 -33.19 3.15
CA ALA A 200 -8.70 -33.93 2.43
C ALA A 200 -8.22 -34.78 1.23
N ASN A 201 -6.99 -34.58 0.72
CA ASN A 201 -6.50 -35.22 -0.49
C ASN A 201 -5.21 -36.03 -0.25
N ARG A 202 -5.16 -37.25 -0.76
CA ARG A 202 -3.97 -38.13 -0.70
C ARG A 202 -2.74 -37.52 -1.39
N SER A 203 -2.92 -36.74 -2.46
CA SER A 203 -1.77 -36.06 -3.10
C SER A 203 -1.12 -35.04 -2.16
N TYR A 204 -1.89 -34.41 -1.28
CA TYR A 204 -1.38 -33.49 -0.27
C TYR A 204 -0.62 -34.23 0.83
N ASP A 205 -1.10 -35.40 1.26
CA ASP A 205 -0.37 -36.24 2.23
C ASP A 205 1.04 -36.59 1.73
N VAL A 206 1.18 -36.93 0.44
CA VAL A 206 2.49 -37.21 -0.18
C VAL A 206 3.38 -35.97 -0.19
N ALA A 207 2.84 -34.81 -0.55
CA ALA A 207 3.59 -33.55 -0.54
C ALA A 207 4.00 -33.13 0.89
N ILE A 208 3.13 -33.32 1.88
CA ILE A 208 3.42 -33.05 3.29
C ILE A 208 4.51 -33.98 3.79
N GLN A 209 4.47 -35.28 3.44
CA GLN A 209 5.52 -36.21 3.84
C GLN A 209 6.88 -35.79 3.26
N LYS A 210 6.93 -35.40 1.98
CA LYS A 210 8.16 -34.88 1.37
C LYS A 210 8.66 -33.62 2.08
N LEU A 211 7.76 -32.71 2.46
CA LEU A 211 8.11 -31.52 3.23
C LEU A 211 8.68 -31.90 4.61
N CYS A 212 8.06 -32.84 5.32
CA CYS A 212 8.53 -33.33 6.61
C CYS A 212 9.93 -33.93 6.49
N ASP A 213 10.19 -34.74 5.46
CA ASP A 213 11.50 -35.36 5.24
C ASP A 213 12.59 -34.30 5.01
N GLU A 214 12.31 -33.29 4.18
CA GLU A 214 13.23 -32.17 3.95
C GLU A 214 13.48 -31.38 5.24
N LEU A 215 12.43 -31.03 5.98
CA LEU A 215 12.57 -30.30 7.25
C LEU A 215 13.36 -31.10 8.28
N ASN A 216 13.15 -32.41 8.36
CA ASN A 216 13.89 -33.29 9.27
C ASN A 216 15.37 -33.39 8.91
N SER A 217 15.73 -33.32 7.62
CA SER A 217 17.12 -33.34 7.16
C SER A 217 17.94 -32.16 7.66
N THR A 218 17.29 -31.05 8.03
CA THR A 218 17.96 -29.85 8.57
C THR A 218 18.43 -30.01 10.01
N GLU A 219 18.01 -31.06 10.72
CA GLU A 219 18.31 -31.32 12.13
C GLU A 219 18.05 -30.11 13.04
N THR A 220 17.05 -29.30 12.70
CA THR A 220 16.75 -28.02 13.37
C THR A 220 16.40 -28.25 14.84
N LYS A 221 16.98 -27.44 15.72
CA LYS A 221 16.64 -27.41 17.16
C LYS A 221 15.61 -26.32 17.43
N PHE A 222 14.64 -26.61 18.29
CA PHE A 222 13.64 -25.63 18.68
C PHE A 222 14.29 -24.49 19.48
N PRO A 223 14.04 -23.21 19.14
CA PRO A 223 14.72 -22.08 19.76
C PRO A 223 14.66 -22.10 21.28
N ARG A 224 15.77 -21.71 21.94
CA ARG A 224 15.93 -21.68 23.41
C ARG A 224 15.80 -23.05 24.10
N THR A 225 15.84 -24.16 23.36
CA THR A 225 15.85 -25.52 23.91
C THR A 225 16.91 -26.38 23.23
N ASN A 226 17.12 -27.59 23.75
CA ASN A 226 17.96 -28.61 23.11
C ASN A 226 17.15 -29.65 22.32
N LEU A 227 15.84 -29.44 22.16
CA LEU A 227 14.95 -30.39 21.50
C LEU A 227 15.13 -30.31 19.98
N ARG A 228 15.54 -31.42 19.35
CA ARG A 228 15.55 -31.54 17.89
C ARG A 228 14.13 -31.69 17.37
N MET A 229 13.74 -30.85 16.41
CA MET A 229 12.42 -30.90 15.81
C MET A 229 12.32 -32.09 14.85
N ILE A 230 11.22 -32.84 14.96
CA ILE A 230 10.90 -33.96 14.09
C ILE A 230 9.48 -33.77 13.56
N PHE A 231 9.34 -33.49 12.27
CA PHE A 231 8.08 -33.32 11.59
C PHE A 231 7.57 -34.67 11.06
N LYS A 232 6.31 -34.98 11.32
CA LYS A 232 5.66 -36.21 10.82
C LYS A 232 4.22 -35.90 10.41
N LEU A 233 3.74 -36.61 9.39
CA LEU A 233 2.31 -36.66 9.12
C LEU A 233 1.66 -37.56 10.17
N GLY A 234 0.49 -37.16 10.65
CA GLY A 234 -0.27 -37.91 11.62
C GLY A 234 -0.69 -39.29 11.10
N SER A 235 -1.16 -40.14 12.00
CA SER A 235 -1.83 -41.39 11.61
C SER A 235 -3.31 -41.08 11.40
N LYS A 236 -3.92 -41.70 10.37
CA LYS A 236 -5.38 -41.70 10.20
C LYS A 236 -6.07 -42.49 11.30
#